data_AF-A0AAN8NYH8-F1
#
_entry.id   AF-A0AAN8NYH8-F1
#
_cell.length_a   1.000
_cell.length_b   1.000
_cell.length_c   1.000
_cell.angle_alpha   90.00
_cell.angle_beta   90.00
_cell.angle_gamma   90.00
#
_symmetry.space_group_name_H-M   'P 1'
#
loop_
_entity.id
_entity.type
_entity.pdbx_description
1 polymer ?
#
loop_
_entity_poly.entity_id
_entity_poly.type
_entity_poly.pdbx_seq_one_letter_code
_entity_poly.pdbx_strand_id
1 'polypeptide(L)'
;MTDGNYNPPAEEPAGYEALPGSVKSRWENNEYYIEGFSDHPWYPIIKRTHEAIKKLVPNYNISQIKSKFGGLRYYVNLPRVIEPKEGHTTEEIKDRIDNLILYARAWVDGFEHARKAQGKQGKE
;
A
#
# COMPACT_ATOMS: atom_id res chain seq x y z
N MET A 1 12.76 14.48 14.35
CA MET A 1 12.67 13.02 14.55
C MET A 1 11.31 12.76 15.16
N THR A 2 10.35 12.31 14.35
CA THR A 2 9.05 11.87 14.85
C THR A 2 8.75 10.57 14.13
N ASP A 3 8.87 9.47 14.86
CA ASP A 3 8.30 8.18 14.51
C ASP A 3 6.81 8.39 14.23
N GLY A 4 6.45 8.46 12.94
CA GLY A 4 5.08 8.62 12.47
C GLY A 4 4.29 7.33 12.66
N ASN A 5 4.05 6.95 13.92
CA ASN A 5 3.13 5.88 14.25
C ASN A 5 1.72 6.49 14.34
N TYR A 6 1.17 6.87 13.18
CA TYR A 6 -0.17 7.45 13.08
C TYR A 6 -1.21 6.33 13.17
N ASN A 7 -1.91 6.26 14.30
CA ASN A 7 -2.86 5.19 14.62
C ASN A 7 -4.25 5.56 14.06
N PRO A 8 -4.94 4.68 13.29
CA PRO A 8 -6.23 5.01 12.68
C PRO A 8 -7.30 5.33 13.76
N PRO A 9 -8.34 6.12 13.41
CA PRO A 9 -9.37 6.56 14.36
C PRO A 9 -10.02 5.38 15.09
N ALA A 10 -10.24 5.56 16.40
CA ALA A 10 -10.63 4.49 17.32
C ALA A 10 -12.08 4.01 17.16
N GLU A 11 -12.99 4.85 16.66
CA GLU A 11 -14.43 4.55 16.68
C GLU A 11 -14.96 3.94 15.38
N GLU A 12 -15.77 2.89 15.54
CA GLU A 12 -16.34 2.06 14.49
C GLU A 12 -17.82 2.43 14.24
N PRO A 13 -18.29 2.61 12.99
CA PRO A 13 -19.71 2.70 12.72
C PRO A 13 -20.40 1.35 12.99
N ALA A 14 -21.65 1.44 13.45
CA ALA A 14 -22.46 0.29 13.85
C ALA A 14 -22.76 -0.63 12.65
N GLY A 15 -22.66 -1.96 12.88
CA GLY A 15 -23.07 -3.00 11.92
C GLY A 15 -21.95 -3.78 11.22
N TYR A 16 -20.69 -3.65 11.64
CA TYR A 16 -19.54 -4.32 11.01
C TYR A 16 -18.98 -5.46 11.88
N GLU A 17 -18.98 -6.69 11.37
CA GLU A 17 -18.29 -7.83 12.03
C GLU A 17 -16.81 -7.85 11.65
N ALA A 18 -15.94 -7.57 12.61
CA ALA A 18 -14.48 -7.62 12.44
C ALA A 18 -13.96 -9.07 12.43
N LEU A 19 -13.10 -9.42 11.47
CA LEU A 19 -12.31 -10.65 11.53
C LEU A 19 -11.15 -10.45 12.55
N PRO A 20 -10.97 -11.34 13.54
CA PRO A 20 -9.93 -11.18 14.55
C PRO A 20 -8.52 -11.11 13.92
N GLY A 21 -7.73 -10.10 14.30
CA GLY A 21 -6.31 -9.98 13.93
C GLY A 21 -5.97 -9.15 12.68
N SER A 22 -6.97 -8.58 12.00
CA SER A 22 -6.76 -7.70 10.84
C SER A 22 -6.98 -6.23 11.20
N VAL A 23 -6.09 -5.32 10.79
CA VAL A 23 -6.44 -3.89 10.79
C VAL A 23 -7.50 -3.68 9.69
N LYS A 24 -8.74 -3.56 10.18
CA LYS A 24 -10.04 -3.22 9.58
C LYS A 24 -10.05 -2.98 8.06
N SER A 25 -10.75 -3.85 7.36
CA SER A 25 -11.01 -3.82 5.91
C SER A 25 -12.03 -2.74 5.51
N ARG A 26 -11.71 -1.44 5.66
CA ARG A 26 -12.62 -0.33 5.30
C ARG A 26 -12.01 0.55 4.21
N TRP A 27 -12.70 0.71 3.08
CA TRP A 27 -12.19 1.45 1.92
C TRP A 27 -11.78 2.89 2.24
N GLU A 28 -12.38 3.50 3.27
CA GLU A 28 -12.02 4.82 3.82
C GLU A 28 -10.59 4.86 4.38
N ASN A 29 -10.07 3.71 4.82
CA ASN A 29 -8.69 3.60 5.32
C ASN A 29 -7.66 3.71 4.19
N ASN A 30 -8.06 3.58 2.92
CA ASN A 30 -7.11 3.63 1.81
C ASN A 30 -6.39 4.98 1.77
N GLU A 31 -7.12 6.08 1.66
CA GLU A 31 -6.50 7.41 1.59
C GLU A 31 -5.69 7.71 2.86
N TYR A 32 -6.20 7.30 4.02
CA TYR A 32 -5.50 7.43 5.30
C TYR A 32 -4.11 6.76 5.29
N TYR A 33 -4.01 5.51 4.84
CA TYR A 33 -2.72 4.81 4.75
C TYR A 33 -1.75 5.47 3.76
N ILE A 34 -2.26 6.06 2.68
CA ILE A 34 -1.46 6.74 1.67
C ILE A 34 -0.95 8.08 2.20
N GLU A 35 -1.82 8.87 2.83
CA GLU A 35 -1.49 10.18 3.42
C GLU A 35 -0.47 10.09 4.55
N GLY A 36 -0.44 8.97 5.30
CA GLY A 36 0.60 8.70 6.29
C GLY A 36 2.03 8.68 5.72
N PHE A 37 2.19 8.55 4.40
CA PHE A 37 3.47 8.63 3.71
C PHE A 37 3.69 9.96 3.00
N SER A 38 2.82 10.96 3.12
CA SER A 38 2.89 12.24 2.38
C SER A 38 4.25 12.94 2.42
N ASP A 39 4.94 12.90 3.56
CA ASP A 39 6.28 13.48 3.73
C ASP A 39 7.43 12.49 3.39
N HIS A 40 7.12 11.25 3.02
CA HIS A 40 8.11 10.23 2.65
C HIS A 40 8.46 10.33 1.17
N PRO A 41 9.74 10.14 0.76
CA PRO A 41 10.11 10.05 -0.66
C PRO A 41 9.43 8.89 -1.42
N TRP A 42 8.77 7.98 -0.71
CA TRP A 42 8.02 6.86 -1.31
C TRP A 42 6.57 7.23 -1.62
N TYR A 43 6.08 8.39 -1.16
CA TYR A 43 4.71 8.84 -1.39
C TYR A 43 4.28 8.74 -2.86
N PRO A 44 5.08 9.21 -3.85
CA PRO A 44 4.62 9.23 -5.23
C PRO A 44 4.38 7.82 -5.78
N ILE A 45 5.23 6.85 -5.44
CA ILE A 45 5.07 5.47 -5.91
C ILE A 45 3.90 4.78 -5.19
N ILE A 46 3.74 5.00 -3.89
CA ILE A 46 2.64 4.45 -3.08
C ILE A 46 1.29 4.98 -3.59
N LYS A 47 1.19 6.30 -3.81
CA LYS A 47 -0.01 6.95 -4.33
C LYS A 47 -0.36 6.46 -5.73
N ARG A 48 0.61 6.40 -6.64
CA ARG A 48 0.41 5.89 -8.01
C ARG A 48 -0.09 4.44 -8.01
N THR A 49 0.48 3.60 -7.16
CA THR A 49 0.04 2.21 -7.01
C THR A 49 -1.39 2.13 -6.48
N HIS A 50 -1.74 2.93 -5.47
CA HIS A 50 -3.12 3.02 -4.97
C HIS A 50 -4.11 3.42 -6.06
N GLU A 51 -3.83 4.51 -6.78
CA GLU A 51 -4.70 4.99 -7.86
C GLU A 51 -4.88 3.95 -8.96
N ALA A 52 -3.83 3.20 -9.31
CA ALA A 52 -3.89 2.14 -10.30
C ALA A 52 -4.75 0.95 -9.81
N ILE A 53 -4.58 0.52 -8.55
CA ILE A 53 -5.39 -0.57 -7.99
C ILE A 53 -6.86 -0.13 -7.85
N LYS A 54 -7.13 1.11 -7.39
CA LYS A 54 -8.48 1.66 -7.25
C LYS A 54 -9.24 1.73 -8.58
N LYS A 55 -8.53 1.96 -9.69
CA LYS A 55 -9.11 1.89 -11.04
C LYS A 55 -9.56 0.48 -11.40
N LEU A 56 -8.79 -0.55 -11.02
CA LEU A 56 -9.12 -1.94 -11.30
C LEU A 56 -10.24 -2.44 -10.38
N VAL A 57 -10.10 -2.20 -9.07
CA VAL A 57 -11.00 -2.71 -8.02
C VAL A 57 -11.31 -1.56 -7.05
N PRO A 58 -12.38 -0.77 -7.28
CA PRO A 58 -12.66 0.45 -6.50
C PRO A 58 -12.92 0.21 -5.00
N ASN A 59 -13.42 -0.98 -4.65
CA ASN A 59 -13.77 -1.40 -3.29
C ASN A 59 -12.68 -2.24 -2.61
N TYR A 60 -11.46 -2.26 -3.16
CA TYR A 60 -10.33 -2.88 -2.46
C TYR A 60 -9.98 -2.11 -1.19
N ASN A 61 -9.30 -2.77 -0.26
CA ASN A 61 -8.80 -2.11 0.93
C ASN A 61 -7.30 -2.31 1.15
N ILE A 62 -6.63 -1.31 1.70
CA ILE A 62 -5.26 -1.38 2.20
C ILE A 62 -5.31 -1.88 3.64
N SER A 63 -4.70 -3.04 3.88
CA SER A 63 -4.62 -3.64 5.22
C SER A 63 -3.46 -3.04 6.01
N GLN A 64 -2.35 -2.75 5.33
CA GLN A 64 -1.16 -2.16 5.93
C GLN A 64 -0.16 -1.72 4.86
N ILE A 65 0.50 -0.58 5.09
CA ILE A 65 1.74 -0.19 4.41
C ILE A 65 2.81 0.02 5.48
N LYS A 66 3.97 -0.63 5.35
CA LYS A 66 5.09 -0.43 6.28
C LYS A 66 6.46 -0.60 5.61
N SER A 67 7.45 0.09 6.16
CA SER A 67 8.87 -0.16 5.89
C SER A 67 9.37 -1.34 6.71
N LYS A 68 10.10 -2.28 6.09
CA LYS A 68 10.85 -3.31 6.83
C LYS A 68 12.12 -3.67 6.07
N PHE A 69 13.26 -3.66 6.78
CA PHE A 69 14.60 -3.93 6.23
C PHE A 69 15.03 -3.04 5.05
N GLY A 70 14.45 -1.85 4.90
CA GLY A 70 14.70 -0.97 3.75
C GLY A 70 13.85 -1.29 2.52
N GLY A 71 12.84 -2.15 2.64
CA GLY A 71 11.87 -2.44 1.58
C GLY A 71 10.45 -2.06 1.99
N LEU A 72 9.59 -1.86 0.98
CA LEU A 72 8.16 -1.63 1.15
C LEU A 72 7.43 -2.96 1.40
N ARG A 73 6.52 -2.98 2.37
CA ARG A 73 5.49 -4.01 2.48
C ARG A 73 4.14 -3.37 2.30
N TYR A 74 3.48 -3.73 1.20
CA TYR A 74 2.16 -3.26 0.83
C TYR A 74 1.21 -4.45 0.87
N TYR A 75 0.25 -4.41 1.80
CA TYR A 75 -0.77 -5.44 1.99
C TYR A 75 -2.14 -4.90 1.63
N VAL A 76 -2.85 -5.64 0.79
CA VAL A 76 -4.21 -5.31 0.35
C VAL A 76 -5.15 -6.47 0.63
N ASN A 77 -6.41 -6.13 0.90
CA ASN A 77 -7.54 -7.05 0.93
C ASN A 77 -8.41 -6.75 -0.29
N LEU A 78 -8.63 -7.78 -1.09
CA LEU A 78 -9.53 -7.72 -2.23
C LEU A 78 -10.94 -8.19 -1.83
N PRO A 79 -12.01 -7.69 -2.47
CA PRO A 79 -13.35 -8.23 -2.27
C PRO A 79 -13.40 -9.71 -2.69
N ARG A 80 -14.34 -10.47 -2.11
CA ARG A 80 -14.53 -11.90 -2.46
C ARG A 80 -14.86 -12.09 -3.94
N VAL A 81 -15.61 -11.16 -4.51
CA VAL A 81 -16.00 -11.15 -5.92
C VAL A 81 -15.35 -9.93 -6.57
N ILE A 82 -14.52 -10.18 -7.58
CA ILE A 82 -13.96 -9.17 -8.46
C ILE A 82 -14.59 -9.42 -9.82
N GLU A 83 -15.28 -8.42 -10.35
CA GLU A 83 -15.88 -8.49 -11.68
C GLU A 83 -14.82 -8.27 -12.76
N PRO A 84 -14.89 -9.00 -13.90
CA PRO A 84 -14.11 -8.70 -15.08
C PRO A 84 -14.27 -7.24 -15.52
N LYS A 85 -13.18 -6.60 -15.94
CA LYS A 85 -13.17 -5.17 -16.27
C LYS A 85 -12.18 -4.87 -17.39
N GLU A 86 -12.56 -3.98 -18.30
CA GLU A 86 -11.69 -3.51 -19.40
C GLU A 86 -11.13 -4.64 -20.28
N GLY A 87 -11.91 -5.71 -20.47
CA GLY A 87 -11.46 -6.89 -21.22
C GLY A 87 -10.54 -7.83 -20.45
N HIS A 88 -10.35 -7.60 -19.15
CA HIS A 88 -9.56 -8.45 -18.28
C HIS A 88 -10.42 -9.41 -17.47
N THR A 89 -9.95 -10.65 -17.34
CA THR A 89 -10.52 -11.64 -16.41
C THR A 89 -10.23 -11.27 -14.96
N THR A 90 -10.93 -11.91 -14.03
CA THR A 90 -10.68 -11.75 -12.59
C THR A 90 -9.24 -12.11 -12.22
N GLU A 91 -8.68 -13.16 -12.82
CA GLU A 91 -7.30 -13.61 -12.63
C GLU A 91 -6.30 -12.57 -13.14
N GLU A 92 -6.52 -12.04 -14.35
CA GLU A 92 -5.66 -10.99 -14.93
C GLU A 92 -5.69 -9.69 -14.11
N ILE A 93 -6.83 -9.35 -13.51
CA ILE A 93 -6.95 -8.22 -12.58
C ILE A 93 -6.11 -8.46 -11.33
N LYS A 94 -6.17 -9.66 -10.74
CA LYS A 94 -5.35 -10.02 -9.56
C LYS A 94 -3.86 -9.97 -9.90
N ASP A 95 -3.46 -10.57 -11.02
CA ASP A 95 -2.07 -10.55 -11.49
C ASP A 95 -1.58 -9.13 -11.72
N ARG A 96 -2.41 -8.24 -12.28
CA ARG A 96 -2.08 -6.83 -12.44
C ARG A 96 -1.89 -6.12 -11.10
N ILE A 97 -2.75 -6.37 -10.12
CA ILE A 97 -2.62 -5.80 -8.78
C ILE A 97 -1.31 -6.27 -8.13
N ASP A 98 -1.01 -7.56 -8.23
CA ASP A 98 0.24 -8.12 -7.69
C ASP A 98 1.47 -7.51 -8.38
N ASN A 99 1.43 -7.32 -9.70
CA ASN A 99 2.49 -6.65 -10.45
C ASN A 99 2.67 -5.17 -10.06
N LEU A 100 1.57 -4.43 -9.83
CA LEU A 100 1.62 -3.04 -9.34
C LEU A 100 2.28 -2.96 -7.95
N ILE A 101 1.95 -3.92 -7.08
CA ILE A 101 2.54 -4.02 -5.74
C ILE A 101 4.02 -4.41 -5.84
N LEU A 102 4.37 -5.41 -6.66
CA LEU A 102 5.76 -5.83 -6.89
C LEU A 102 6.62 -4.69 -7.43
N TYR A 103 6.10 -3.93 -8.39
CA TYR A 103 6.78 -2.77 -8.94
C TYR A 103 7.06 -1.71 -7.86
N ALA A 104 6.06 -1.38 -7.04
CA ALA A 104 6.24 -0.44 -5.93
C ALA A 104 7.31 -0.91 -4.93
N ARG A 105 7.33 -2.22 -4.62
CA ARG A 105 8.33 -2.83 -3.74
C ARG A 105 9.73 -2.71 -4.31
N ALA A 106 9.91 -3.08 -5.59
CA ALA A 106 11.20 -3.02 -6.26
C ALA A 106 11.72 -1.58 -6.38
N TRP A 107 10.84 -0.62 -6.67
CA TRP A 107 11.20 0.80 -6.73
C TRP A 107 11.73 1.30 -5.39
N VAL A 108 11.01 1.01 -4.29
CA VAL A 108 11.42 1.43 -2.94
C VAL A 108 12.74 0.80 -2.52
N ASP A 109 12.89 -0.50 -2.79
CA ASP A 109 14.13 -1.22 -2.48
C ASP A 109 15.33 -0.62 -3.24
N GLY A 110 15.18 -0.37 -4.54
CA GLY A 110 16.20 0.30 -5.36
C GLY A 110 16.54 1.71 -4.86
N PHE A 111 15.53 2.48 -4.46
CA PHE A 111 15.72 3.81 -3.87
C PHE A 111 16.55 3.75 -2.57
N GLU A 112 16.21 2.85 -1.65
CA GLU A 112 16.95 2.69 -0.39
C GLU A 112 18.37 2.15 -0.61
N HIS A 113 18.55 1.26 -1.57
CA HIS A 113 19.88 0.78 -1.97
C HIS A 113 20.76 1.91 -2.52
N ALA A 114 20.22 2.75 -3.41
CA ALA A 114 20.93 3.91 -3.94
C ALA A 114 21.30 4.91 -2.83
N ARG A 115 20.37 5.20 -1.92
CA ARG A 115 20.59 6.09 -0.78
C ARG A 115 21.70 5.58 0.15
N LYS A 116 21.73 4.28 0.44
CA LYS A 116 22.80 3.65 1.24
C LYS A 116 24.16 3.70 0.53
N ALA A 117 24.21 3.56 -0.79
CA ALA A 117 25.45 3.63 -1.56
C ALA A 117 26.07 5.05 -1.51
N GLN A 118 25.25 6.08 -1.71
CA GLN A 118 25.69 7.48 -1.63
C GLN A 118 26.19 7.87 -0.23
N GLY A 119 25.53 7.38 0.83
CA GLY A 119 25.96 7.63 2.21
C GLY A 119 27.30 6.99 2.59
N LYS A 120 27.79 6.01 1.81
CA LYS A 120 29.12 5.41 2.01
C LYS A 120 30.24 6.19 1.30
N GLN A 121 29.96 6.83 0.17
CA GLN A 121 30.95 7.60 -0.60
C GLN A 121 31.33 8.95 0.04
N GLY A 122 30.53 9.47 0.97
CA GLY A 122 30.84 10.73 1.68
C GLY A 122 31.63 10.56 2.99
N LYS A 123 32.21 9.38 3.23
CA LYS A 123 32.97 9.05 4.46
C LYS A 123 34.44 8.67 4.19
N GLU A 124 34.96 8.97 3.01
CA GLU A 124 36.39 8.86 2.67
C GLU A 124 37.07 10.22 2.69
#